data_AF-A0A0Q5HE31-F1
#
_entry.id   AF-A0A0Q5HE31-F1
#
_cell.length_a   1.000
_cell.length_b   1.000
_cell.length_c   1.000
_cell.angle_alpha   90.00
_cell.angle_beta   90.00
_cell.angle_gamma   90.00
#
_symmetry.space_group_name_H-M   'P 1'
#
loop_
_entity.id
_entity.type
_entity.pdbx_description
1 polymer ?
#
loop_
_entity_poly.entity_id
_entity_poly.type
_entity_poly.pdbx_seq_one_letter_code
_entity_poly.pdbx_strand_id
1 'polypeptide(L)'
;MSRPHPRAALALCALLFPFAVQAQADAPACRYTQVGLLRLQYSGAELALSTAGSINGTPATILVDTGAFDTVLTGTGAARRKLPMRATGHSAKGIGGETPIYLAQVDALTAGPLQTGRRWMPMLAEFGQAPDYDALIGAPFLLQADMELSVADKTLRFFQPSHCGGASLAYWDEAAMQIPFEASNDPSPNPQFTVLVNGKKMRAMIDTGSGSTVIGLAAARRAGLQLNAPGVTRVHDSIGIGAGRVARWSTSFATFQIGDEVVRNAQVGVIDWDGHVDILLGADFLRAHRVLIAMSQRKIYLSYIGGEPFGQRSKLERWIVAEAEAGNHDAQMLASHMAMSGEGTPEDAARASGWLEQAALGANPLATMTTGHALIQQGFLEQGLVRLRHAADKLPSLHTAAHWLYLGRVRSKQLELAGSELAAHRARNPAKTWPAPVTDFYLGKITAEALLNGAAASGERAREHTCEALSAMADWYDAHGDTGQAGALAARFETECPPARALSQRALQ
;
A
#
# COMPACT_ATOMS: atom_id res chain seq x y z
N MET A 1 -106.12 52.45 -17.44
CA MET A 1 -104.81 52.72 -16.84
C MET A 1 -104.10 51.38 -16.66
N SER A 2 -103.22 51.02 -17.57
CA SER A 2 -102.39 49.81 -17.46
C SER A 2 -101.18 50.01 -18.38
N ARG A 3 -100.07 50.45 -17.76
CA ARG A 3 -98.77 50.67 -18.42
C ARG A 3 -98.09 49.32 -18.66
N PRO A 4 -97.29 49.16 -19.72
CA PRO A 4 -96.49 47.96 -19.95
C PRO A 4 -95.19 48.02 -19.12
N HIS A 5 -94.79 46.88 -18.55
CA HIS A 5 -93.48 46.69 -17.92
C HIS A 5 -92.42 46.31 -18.97
N PRO A 6 -91.19 46.85 -18.91
CA PRO A 6 -90.11 46.44 -19.79
C PRO A 6 -89.44 45.14 -19.29
N ARG A 7 -89.14 44.22 -20.21
CA ARG A 7 -88.31 43.04 -19.98
C ARG A 7 -86.85 43.46 -19.91
N ALA A 8 -86.20 43.29 -18.75
CA ALA A 8 -84.76 43.40 -18.60
C ALA A 8 -84.09 42.13 -19.14
N ALA A 9 -83.25 42.26 -20.15
CA ALA A 9 -82.39 41.18 -20.64
C ALA A 9 -81.11 41.14 -19.78
N LEU A 10 -80.91 40.08 -19.00
CA LEU A 10 -79.62 39.77 -18.39
C LEU A 10 -78.68 39.23 -19.49
N ALA A 11 -77.67 40.02 -19.86
CA ALA A 11 -76.54 39.53 -20.64
C ALA A 11 -75.59 38.76 -19.72
N LEU A 12 -75.54 37.43 -19.88
CA LEU A 12 -74.59 36.56 -19.20
C LEU A 12 -73.25 36.63 -19.93
N CYS A 13 -72.32 37.48 -19.46
CA CYS A 13 -70.93 37.46 -19.93
C CYS A 13 -70.24 36.19 -19.44
N ALA A 14 -70.14 35.18 -20.31
CA ALA A 14 -69.28 34.02 -20.09
C ALA A 14 -67.80 34.45 -20.21
N LEU A 15 -67.12 34.59 -19.07
CA LEU A 15 -65.67 34.73 -19.00
C LEU A 15 -65.02 33.42 -19.44
N LEU A 16 -64.60 33.34 -20.70
CA LEU A 16 -63.71 32.30 -21.21
C LEU A 16 -62.32 32.55 -20.61
N PHE A 17 -61.98 31.85 -19.53
CA PHE A 17 -60.60 31.71 -19.08
C PHE A 17 -59.84 30.86 -20.13
N PRO A 18 -58.77 31.36 -20.75
CA PRO A 18 -57.91 30.53 -21.57
C PRO A 18 -57.24 29.51 -20.65
N PHE A 19 -57.51 28.22 -20.86
CA PHE A 19 -56.68 27.15 -20.33
C PHE A 19 -55.28 27.34 -20.89
N ALA A 20 -54.39 27.94 -20.09
CA ALA A 20 -52.97 27.91 -20.37
C ALA A 20 -52.54 26.44 -20.30
N VAL A 21 -52.32 25.83 -21.47
CA VAL A 21 -51.56 24.59 -21.58
C VAL A 21 -50.17 24.94 -21.06
N GLN A 22 -49.91 24.62 -19.79
CA GLN A 22 -48.54 24.62 -19.29
C GLN A 22 -47.82 23.52 -20.07
N ALA A 23 -46.99 23.93 -21.04
CA ALA A 23 -45.94 23.07 -21.55
C ALA A 23 -45.08 22.68 -20.35
N GLN A 24 -45.28 21.46 -19.82
CA GLN A 24 -44.30 20.85 -18.95
C GLN A 24 -43.02 20.77 -19.77
N ALA A 25 -42.08 21.68 -19.50
CA ALA A 25 -40.72 21.48 -19.95
C ALA A 25 -40.27 20.15 -19.37
N ASP A 26 -39.89 19.20 -20.23
CA ASP A 26 -39.34 17.92 -19.78
C ASP A 26 -38.23 18.20 -18.77
N ALA A 27 -38.25 17.45 -17.67
CA ALA A 27 -37.18 17.55 -16.68
C ALA A 27 -35.84 17.34 -17.41
N PRO A 28 -34.83 18.18 -17.16
CA PRO A 28 -33.56 18.08 -17.87
C PRO A 28 -32.98 16.68 -17.69
N ALA A 29 -32.59 16.04 -18.79
CA ALA A 29 -32.03 14.69 -18.79
C ALA A 29 -30.73 14.65 -17.95
N CYS A 30 -30.51 13.52 -17.26
CA CYS A 30 -29.27 13.31 -16.52
C CYS A 30 -28.07 13.37 -17.47
N ARG A 31 -27.11 14.23 -17.14
CA ARG A 31 -25.82 14.35 -17.82
C ARG A 31 -24.72 13.98 -16.85
N TYR A 32 -24.04 12.88 -17.13
CA TYR A 32 -22.94 12.35 -16.31
C TYR A 32 -21.63 12.44 -17.09
N THR A 33 -20.87 13.52 -16.86
CA THR A 33 -19.69 13.87 -17.66
C THR A 33 -18.42 13.42 -16.98
N GLN A 34 -17.57 12.65 -17.67
CA GLN A 34 -16.23 12.33 -17.16
C GLN A 34 -15.35 13.60 -17.20
N VAL A 35 -14.79 13.97 -16.07
CA VAL A 35 -13.95 15.17 -15.89
C VAL A 35 -12.47 14.85 -15.62
N GLY A 36 -12.14 13.60 -15.31
CA GLY A 36 -10.76 13.18 -15.07
C GLY A 36 -10.55 11.68 -15.14
N LEU A 37 -9.29 11.28 -15.33
CA LEU A 37 -8.84 9.90 -15.36
C LEU A 37 -7.44 9.79 -14.73
N LEU A 38 -7.27 8.90 -13.76
CA LEU A 38 -5.96 8.44 -13.30
C LEU A 38 -5.73 7.00 -13.75
N ARG A 39 -4.51 6.74 -14.20
CA ARG A 39 -4.04 5.39 -14.50
C ARG A 39 -3.44 4.80 -13.23
N LEU A 40 -3.90 3.62 -12.86
CA LEU A 40 -3.38 2.89 -11.73
C LEU A 40 -2.26 1.95 -12.16
N GLN A 41 -1.40 1.63 -11.20
CA GLN A 41 -0.38 0.61 -11.28
C GLN A 41 -0.20 -0.03 -9.90
N TYR A 42 0.34 -1.24 -9.89
CA TYR A 42 0.84 -1.84 -8.66
C TYR A 42 2.30 -1.46 -8.48
N SER A 43 2.69 -1.02 -7.30
CA SER A 43 4.07 -0.62 -7.01
C SER A 43 4.51 -0.98 -5.61
N GLY A 44 5.82 -1.17 -5.46
CA GLY A 44 6.47 -1.54 -4.20
C GLY A 44 6.31 -3.01 -3.84
N ALA A 45 6.98 -3.43 -2.77
CA ALA A 45 6.99 -4.82 -2.31
C ALA A 45 5.57 -5.33 -1.97
N GLU A 46 4.73 -4.42 -1.47
CA GLU A 46 3.33 -4.71 -1.14
C GLU A 46 2.38 -4.58 -2.33
N LEU A 47 2.86 -4.34 -3.56
CA LEU A 47 2.02 -4.13 -4.75
C LEU A 47 0.82 -3.22 -4.45
N ALA A 48 1.10 -2.03 -3.90
CA ALA A 48 0.07 -1.07 -3.52
C ALA A 48 -0.53 -0.39 -4.76
N LEU A 49 -1.81 -0.01 -4.69
CA LEU A 49 -2.48 0.73 -5.76
C LEU A 49 -1.95 2.16 -5.79
N SER A 50 -1.20 2.49 -6.84
CA SER A 50 -0.56 3.79 -7.00
C SER A 50 -0.79 4.37 -8.39
N THR A 51 -0.44 5.63 -8.57
CA THR A 51 -0.37 6.33 -9.86
C THR A 51 0.99 6.99 -10.00
N ALA A 52 1.46 7.08 -11.24
CA ALA A 52 2.59 7.93 -11.57
C ALA A 52 2.18 9.41 -11.44
N GLY A 53 3.14 10.23 -11.02
CA GLY A 53 2.99 11.67 -10.89
C GLY A 53 4.34 12.37 -10.81
N SER A 54 4.34 13.62 -10.35
CA SER A 54 5.58 14.35 -10.06
C SER A 54 5.41 15.30 -8.88
N ILE A 55 6.50 15.52 -8.15
CA ILE A 55 6.63 16.53 -7.10
C ILE A 55 7.77 17.47 -7.52
N ASN A 56 7.47 18.76 -7.66
CA ASN A 56 8.38 19.78 -8.18
C ASN A 56 9.03 19.38 -9.52
N GLY A 57 8.23 18.78 -10.43
CA GLY A 57 8.68 18.30 -11.74
C GLY A 57 9.54 17.04 -11.72
N THR A 58 9.88 16.50 -10.54
CA THR A 58 10.62 15.22 -10.42
C THR A 58 9.62 14.07 -10.33
N PRO A 59 9.77 12.99 -11.14
CA PRO A 59 8.88 11.83 -11.10
C PRO A 59 8.65 11.30 -9.68
N ALA A 60 7.41 10.92 -9.39
CA ALA A 60 6.98 10.46 -8.08
C ALA A 60 5.98 9.30 -8.20
N THR A 61 6.09 8.33 -7.29
CA THR A 61 5.05 7.31 -7.10
C THR A 61 4.08 7.80 -6.05
N ILE A 62 2.79 7.80 -6.35
CA ILE A 62 1.75 8.34 -5.47
C ILE A 62 0.76 7.24 -5.13
N LEU A 63 0.65 6.89 -3.85
CA LEU A 63 -0.36 5.96 -3.36
C LEU A 63 -1.75 6.58 -3.54
N VAL A 64 -2.70 5.81 -4.04
CA VAL A 64 -4.11 6.20 -4.07
C VAL A 64 -4.76 5.60 -2.84
N ASP A 65 -5.23 6.45 -1.91
CA ASP A 65 -5.71 6.01 -0.61
C ASP A 65 -7.06 6.64 -0.27
N THR A 66 -8.14 5.92 -0.56
CA THR A 66 -9.49 6.34 -0.16
C THR A 66 -9.76 6.21 1.34
N GLY A 67 -8.88 5.58 2.12
CA GLY A 67 -8.95 5.49 3.58
C GLY A 67 -8.24 6.64 4.28
N ALA A 68 -7.31 7.33 3.61
CA ALA A 68 -6.55 8.43 4.19
C ALA A 68 -7.38 9.70 4.40
N PHE A 69 -7.14 10.35 5.54
CA PHE A 69 -7.81 11.57 5.97
C PHE A 69 -7.36 12.83 5.21
N ASP A 70 -6.21 12.81 4.53
CA ASP A 70 -5.65 13.94 3.79
C ASP A 70 -4.68 13.45 2.69
N THR A 71 -4.28 14.35 1.81
CA THR A 71 -3.18 14.16 0.85
C THR A 71 -1.87 14.56 1.51
N VAL A 72 -0.98 13.58 1.76
CA VAL A 72 0.27 13.79 2.51
C VAL A 72 1.49 13.39 1.70
N LEU A 73 2.60 14.08 1.92
CA LEU A 73 3.92 13.61 1.51
C LEU A 73 4.46 12.58 2.50
N THR A 74 5.28 11.65 2.01
CA THR A 74 6.06 10.78 2.88
C THR A 74 7.39 11.44 3.25
N GLY A 75 7.94 11.10 4.43
CA GLY A 75 9.29 11.52 4.80
C GLY A 75 10.34 11.15 3.74
N THR A 76 10.21 9.96 3.15
CA THR A 76 11.03 9.50 2.03
C THR A 76 10.93 10.42 0.81
N GLY A 77 9.70 10.75 0.40
CA GLY A 77 9.46 11.61 -0.77
C GLY A 77 9.98 13.04 -0.58
N ALA A 78 9.84 13.59 0.64
CA ALA A 78 10.35 14.90 0.99
C ALA A 78 11.89 14.93 1.07
N ALA A 79 12.50 13.94 1.71
CA ALA A 79 13.95 13.84 1.86
C ALA A 79 14.67 13.68 0.51
N ARG A 80 14.14 12.83 -0.38
CA ARG A 80 14.65 12.61 -1.75
C ARG A 80 14.76 13.92 -2.55
N ARG A 81 13.86 14.88 -2.28
CA ARG A 81 13.77 16.17 -2.98
C ARG A 81 14.29 17.34 -2.15
N LYS A 82 14.82 17.08 -0.95
CA LYS A 82 15.32 18.09 -0.01
C LYS A 82 14.32 19.22 0.22
N LEU A 83 13.04 18.87 0.38
CA LEU A 83 11.98 19.87 0.53
C LEU A 83 12.18 20.66 1.84
N PRO A 84 11.93 21.98 1.86
CA PRO A 84 11.88 22.75 3.10
C PRO A 84 10.74 22.27 3.98
N MET A 85 11.01 22.03 5.26
CA MET A 85 10.02 21.49 6.20
C MET A 85 9.95 22.31 7.49
N ARG A 86 8.77 22.36 8.10
CA ARG A 86 8.56 22.91 9.44
C ARG A 86 7.68 21.99 10.26
N ALA A 87 7.98 21.86 11.55
CA ALA A 87 7.14 21.13 12.49
C ALA A 87 5.81 21.88 12.72
N THR A 88 4.73 21.14 12.93
CA THR A 88 3.41 21.73 13.24
C THR A 88 3.04 21.64 14.71
N GLY A 89 3.63 20.71 15.45
CA GLY A 89 3.20 20.38 16.82
C GLY A 89 1.94 19.49 16.88
N HIS A 90 1.37 19.13 15.73
CA HIS A 90 0.24 18.19 15.63
C HIS A 90 0.72 16.78 15.27
N SER A 91 -0.10 15.78 15.58
CA SER A 91 0.11 14.38 15.20
C SER A 91 -1.05 13.85 14.34
N ALA A 92 -0.76 12.85 13.53
CA ALA A 92 -1.73 12.01 12.85
C ALA A 92 -1.74 10.63 13.51
N LYS A 93 -2.90 9.97 13.54
CA LYS A 93 -3.07 8.61 14.07
C LYS A 93 -3.45 7.65 12.95
N GLY A 94 -2.86 6.46 12.92
CA GLY A 94 -3.24 5.37 12.04
C GLY A 94 -2.99 4.01 12.68
N ILE A 95 -2.88 2.97 11.84
CA ILE A 95 -2.69 1.57 12.28
C ILE A 95 -1.43 1.44 13.16
N GLY A 96 -0.33 2.08 12.77
CA GLY A 96 0.94 2.04 13.49
C GLY A 96 1.00 2.97 14.71
N GLY A 97 -0.11 3.61 15.11
CA GLY A 97 -0.16 4.57 16.21
C GLY A 97 -0.05 6.02 15.73
N GLU A 98 0.60 6.87 16.52
CA GLU A 98 0.72 8.30 16.23
C GLU A 98 2.06 8.64 15.55
N THR A 99 2.04 9.61 14.64
CA THR A 99 3.23 10.21 14.01
C THR A 99 3.10 11.74 14.01
N PRO A 100 4.20 12.50 14.18
CA PRO A 100 4.17 13.94 13.99
C PRO A 100 3.80 14.33 12.55
N ILE A 101 3.06 15.43 12.42
CA ILE A 101 2.78 16.09 11.14
C ILE A 101 3.78 17.23 10.94
N TYR A 102 4.45 17.22 9.80
CA TYR A 102 5.25 18.34 9.32
C TYR A 102 4.53 19.04 8.17
N LEU A 103 4.92 20.28 7.86
CA LEU A 103 4.56 20.93 6.61
C LEU A 103 5.79 21.01 5.72
N ALA A 104 5.70 20.44 4.53
CA ALA A 104 6.72 20.55 3.48
C ALA A 104 6.25 21.54 2.40
N GLN A 105 7.14 22.42 1.94
CA GLN A 105 6.82 23.32 0.84
C GLN A 105 7.01 22.61 -0.49
N VAL A 106 5.94 22.60 -1.29
CA VAL A 106 5.88 21.99 -2.62
C VAL A 106 5.54 23.10 -3.62
N ASP A 107 6.23 23.13 -4.75
CA ASP A 107 5.93 24.05 -5.85
C ASP A 107 4.80 23.50 -6.73
N ALA A 108 4.80 22.19 -6.98
CA ALA A 108 3.69 21.50 -7.63
C ALA A 108 3.68 20.00 -7.29
N LEU A 109 2.49 19.46 -7.03
CA LEU A 109 2.20 18.02 -7.04
C LEU A 109 1.31 17.73 -8.25
N THR A 110 1.65 16.71 -9.04
CA THR A 110 0.87 16.28 -10.21
C THR A 110 0.53 14.80 -10.13
N ALA A 111 -0.68 14.44 -10.55
CA ALA A 111 -1.15 13.06 -10.68
C ALA A 111 -2.22 13.00 -11.79
N GLY A 112 -1.89 12.45 -12.96
CA GLY A 112 -2.75 12.55 -14.13
C GLY A 112 -3.14 14.01 -14.47
N PRO A 113 -4.43 14.35 -14.66
CA PRO A 113 -4.85 15.72 -14.94
C PRO A 113 -4.78 16.65 -13.73
N LEU A 114 -4.50 16.12 -12.53
CA LEU A 114 -4.35 16.94 -11.33
C LEU A 114 -3.01 17.66 -11.34
N GLN A 115 -3.05 18.95 -11.02
CA GLN A 115 -1.88 19.74 -10.66
C GLN A 115 -2.21 20.70 -9.52
N THR A 116 -1.40 20.69 -8.46
CA THR A 116 -1.45 21.73 -7.42
C THR A 116 -0.46 22.85 -7.73
N GLY A 117 -0.77 24.08 -7.29
CA GLY A 117 0.21 25.16 -7.25
C GLY A 117 1.08 25.12 -5.99
N ARG A 118 1.95 26.14 -5.84
CA ARG A 118 2.88 26.24 -4.71
C ARG A 118 2.12 26.34 -3.39
N ARG A 119 2.39 25.41 -2.48
CA ARG A 119 1.71 25.33 -1.18
C ARG A 119 2.53 24.59 -0.14
N TRP A 120 2.14 24.76 1.11
CA TRP A 120 2.57 23.87 2.19
C TRP A 120 1.65 22.66 2.23
N MET A 121 2.23 21.46 2.14
CA MET A 121 1.50 20.19 2.23
C MET A 121 1.89 19.46 3.51
N PRO A 122 0.95 18.75 4.15
CA PRO A 122 1.28 17.90 5.28
C PRO A 122 2.23 16.78 4.84
N MET A 123 3.15 16.44 5.73
CA MET A 123 4.13 15.37 5.56
C MET A 123 4.13 14.51 6.82
N LEU A 124 4.06 13.20 6.64
CA LEU A 124 4.16 12.23 7.73
C LEU A 124 5.51 11.51 7.67
N ALA A 125 6.17 11.41 8.82
CA ALA A 125 7.50 10.84 8.90
C ALA A 125 7.49 9.31 8.97
N GLU A 126 6.51 8.72 9.65
CA GLU A 126 6.54 7.30 10.04
C GLU A 126 5.35 6.51 9.49
N PHE A 127 5.65 5.35 8.89
CA PHE A 127 4.69 4.41 8.30
C PHE A 127 4.98 2.94 8.70
N GLY A 128 5.62 2.73 9.85
CA GLY A 128 6.12 1.43 10.33
C GLY A 128 7.37 0.93 9.60
N GLN A 129 7.48 1.23 8.30
CA GLN A 129 8.69 1.12 7.50
C GLN A 129 8.70 2.24 6.45
N ALA A 130 9.85 2.48 5.81
CA ALA A 130 9.94 3.46 4.74
C ALA A 130 9.02 3.02 3.58
N PRO A 131 8.03 3.83 3.16
CA PRO A 131 7.13 3.47 2.09
C PRO A 131 7.82 3.56 0.72
N ASP A 132 7.39 2.71 -0.23
CA ASP A 132 7.85 2.69 -1.62
C ASP A 132 7.24 3.83 -2.48
N TYR A 133 6.43 4.69 -1.88
CA TYR A 133 5.79 5.84 -2.52
C TYR A 133 6.23 7.18 -1.90
N ASP A 134 6.24 8.23 -2.71
CA ASP A 134 6.68 9.58 -2.33
C ASP A 134 5.57 10.41 -1.67
N ALA A 135 4.32 10.09 -1.97
CA ALA A 135 3.14 10.77 -1.47
C ALA A 135 1.94 9.82 -1.50
N LEU A 136 0.87 10.19 -0.80
CA LEU A 136 -0.45 9.57 -0.96
C LEU A 136 -1.48 10.66 -1.20
N ILE A 137 -2.46 10.34 -2.04
CA ILE A 137 -3.62 11.18 -2.32
C ILE A 137 -4.82 10.58 -1.59
N GLY A 138 -5.35 11.37 -0.65
CA GLY A 138 -6.40 10.95 0.28
C GLY A 138 -7.83 11.27 -0.14
N ALA A 139 -8.78 10.86 0.69
CA ALA A 139 -10.22 11.07 0.46
C ALA A 139 -10.64 12.53 0.20
N PRO A 140 -10.09 13.57 0.88
CA PRO A 140 -10.43 14.97 0.58
C PRO A 140 -10.12 15.39 -0.85
N PHE A 141 -9.22 14.68 -1.52
CA PHE A 141 -8.94 14.89 -2.93
C PHE A 141 -9.78 13.96 -3.81
N LEU A 142 -9.74 12.66 -3.53
CA LEU A 142 -10.34 11.63 -4.36
C LEU A 142 -11.87 11.76 -4.44
N LEU A 143 -12.51 12.28 -3.39
CA LEU A 143 -13.97 12.28 -3.25
C LEU A 143 -14.60 13.67 -3.42
N GLN A 144 -13.92 14.58 -4.15
CA GLN A 144 -14.49 15.88 -4.53
C GLN A 144 -15.54 15.77 -5.65
N ALA A 145 -15.54 14.65 -6.36
CA ALA A 145 -16.45 14.31 -7.45
C ALA A 145 -16.90 12.86 -7.30
N ASP A 146 -17.81 12.42 -8.17
CA ASP A 146 -18.16 11.00 -8.24
C ASP A 146 -16.95 10.23 -8.79
N MET A 147 -16.52 9.19 -8.09
CA MET A 147 -15.28 8.48 -8.39
C MET A 147 -15.53 7.01 -8.70
N GLU A 148 -15.27 6.62 -9.94
CA GLU A 148 -15.28 5.23 -10.38
C GLU A 148 -13.89 4.62 -10.27
N LEU A 149 -13.81 3.47 -9.60
CA LEU A 149 -12.62 2.63 -9.48
C LEU A 149 -12.85 1.30 -10.20
N SER A 150 -11.98 1.02 -11.17
CA SER A 150 -11.85 -0.30 -11.79
C SER A 150 -10.39 -0.72 -11.68
N VAL A 151 -10.11 -1.62 -10.73
CA VAL A 151 -8.76 -2.17 -10.53
C VAL A 151 -8.39 -3.11 -11.69
N ALA A 152 -9.35 -3.87 -12.21
CA ALA A 152 -9.17 -4.72 -13.38
C ALA A 152 -8.73 -3.92 -14.62
N ASP A 153 -9.32 -2.74 -14.84
CA ASP A 153 -8.92 -1.85 -15.94
C ASP A 153 -7.74 -0.93 -15.57
N LYS A 154 -7.28 -0.98 -14.32
CA LYS A 154 -6.27 -0.08 -13.73
C LYS A 154 -6.60 1.40 -13.94
N THR A 155 -7.83 1.79 -13.60
CA THR A 155 -8.29 3.17 -13.77
C THR A 155 -9.10 3.70 -12.60
N LEU A 156 -8.93 4.98 -12.32
CA LEU A 156 -9.86 5.81 -11.57
C LEU A 156 -10.43 6.88 -12.50
N ARG A 157 -11.75 6.98 -12.60
CA ARG A 157 -12.42 8.04 -13.37
C ARG A 157 -13.20 8.94 -12.44
N PHE A 158 -13.19 10.23 -12.74
CA PHE A 158 -13.96 11.23 -12.01
C PHE A 158 -15.07 11.77 -12.88
N PHE A 159 -16.24 11.97 -12.31
CA PHE A 159 -17.43 12.42 -13.01
C PHE A 159 -18.12 13.58 -12.31
N GLN A 160 -18.68 14.47 -13.13
CA GLN A 160 -19.56 15.54 -12.68
C GLN A 160 -21.00 15.25 -13.15
N PRO A 161 -21.92 14.92 -12.23
CA PRO A 161 -23.33 14.74 -12.56
C PRO A 161 -24.07 16.07 -12.65
N SER A 162 -25.10 16.11 -13.50
CA SER A 162 -26.04 17.21 -13.66
C SER A 162 -27.43 16.62 -13.90
N HIS A 163 -28.39 16.96 -13.04
CA HIS A 163 -29.77 16.46 -13.09
C HIS A 163 -29.92 14.93 -12.96
N CYS A 164 -29.05 14.28 -12.18
CA CYS A 164 -29.02 12.82 -12.05
C CYS A 164 -29.61 12.25 -10.76
N GLY A 165 -30.35 13.03 -9.94
CA GLY A 165 -30.77 12.60 -8.59
C GLY A 165 -31.54 11.28 -8.52
N GLY A 166 -32.34 10.96 -9.55
CA GLY A 166 -33.11 9.72 -9.64
C GLY A 166 -32.55 8.68 -10.63
N ALA A 167 -31.46 8.99 -11.33
CA ALA A 167 -30.88 8.11 -12.33
C ALA A 167 -29.87 7.14 -11.70
N SER A 168 -29.79 5.91 -12.22
CA SER A 168 -28.63 5.06 -11.94
C SER A 168 -27.40 5.66 -12.60
N LEU A 169 -26.30 5.78 -11.85
CA LEU A 169 -25.02 6.27 -12.38
C LEU A 169 -24.08 5.15 -12.84
N ALA A 170 -24.47 3.88 -12.61
CA ALA A 170 -23.74 2.71 -13.09
C ALA A 170 -24.00 2.47 -14.58
N TYR A 171 -23.49 3.36 -15.43
CA TYR A 171 -23.67 3.30 -16.88
C TYR A 171 -23.07 2.04 -17.54
N TRP A 172 -22.25 1.28 -16.82
CA TRP A 172 -21.65 0.02 -17.30
C TRP A 172 -22.49 -1.22 -17.00
N ASP A 173 -23.44 -1.13 -16.06
CA ASP A 173 -24.22 -2.27 -15.58
C ASP A 173 -25.54 -1.80 -14.94
N GLU A 174 -26.66 -2.06 -15.61
CA GLU A 174 -28.00 -1.72 -15.11
C GLU A 174 -28.36 -2.49 -13.83
N ALA A 175 -27.73 -3.64 -13.59
CA ALA A 175 -27.94 -4.48 -12.41
C ALA A 175 -26.97 -4.16 -11.26
N ALA A 176 -26.14 -3.12 -11.39
CA ALA A 176 -25.20 -2.74 -10.33
C ALA A 176 -25.94 -2.47 -9.01
N MET A 177 -25.47 -3.09 -7.94
CA MET A 177 -26.03 -2.91 -6.61
C MET A 177 -25.85 -1.46 -6.16
N GLN A 178 -26.85 -0.92 -5.48
CA GLN A 178 -26.83 0.44 -4.93
C GLN A 178 -26.80 0.39 -3.41
N ILE A 179 -25.67 0.76 -2.83
CA ILE A 179 -25.46 0.71 -1.39
C ILE A 179 -25.47 2.16 -0.87
N PRO A 180 -26.47 2.57 -0.08
CA PRO A 180 -26.44 3.90 0.51
C PRO A 180 -25.31 3.98 1.54
N PHE A 181 -24.69 5.14 1.65
CA PHE A 181 -23.71 5.42 2.70
C PHE A 181 -24.07 6.67 3.49
N GLU A 182 -23.63 6.69 4.74
CA GLU A 182 -23.79 7.85 5.61
C GLU A 182 -22.65 8.83 5.37
N ALA A 183 -22.97 10.13 5.43
CA ALA A 183 -21.93 11.13 5.55
C ALA A 183 -21.30 10.98 6.93
N SER A 184 -19.98 10.85 6.96
CA SER A 184 -19.19 10.87 8.17
C SER A 184 -19.29 12.25 8.84
N ASN A 185 -19.49 12.29 10.16
CA ASN A 185 -19.36 13.52 10.97
C ASN A 185 -17.88 13.84 11.29
N ASP A 186 -16.95 12.98 10.88
CA ASP A 186 -15.51 13.22 10.88
C ASP A 186 -15.18 14.28 9.80
N PRO A 187 -14.19 15.16 10.00
CA PRO A 187 -13.67 16.04 8.95
C PRO A 187 -13.31 15.33 7.62
N SER A 188 -13.12 14.00 7.61
CA SER A 188 -12.83 13.24 6.40
C SER A 188 -14.09 12.76 5.65
N PRO A 189 -14.16 12.93 4.30
CA PRO A 189 -15.36 12.62 3.51
C PRO A 189 -15.55 11.12 3.20
N ASN A 190 -14.89 10.21 3.92
CA ASN A 190 -14.93 8.78 3.57
C ASN A 190 -16.34 8.20 3.75
N PRO A 191 -16.88 7.51 2.73
CA PRO A 191 -18.15 6.81 2.82
C PRO A 191 -18.08 5.68 3.84
N GLN A 192 -19.03 5.68 4.78
CA GLN A 192 -19.24 4.57 5.71
C GLN A 192 -20.58 3.91 5.39
N PHE A 193 -20.59 2.59 5.22
CA PHE A 193 -21.78 1.83 4.85
C PHE A 193 -21.87 0.54 5.65
N THR A 194 -23.06 -0.07 5.63
CA THR A 194 -23.33 -1.31 6.38
C THR A 194 -23.00 -2.54 5.53
N VAL A 195 -22.29 -3.48 6.14
CA VAL A 195 -22.13 -4.86 5.66
C VAL A 195 -22.57 -5.84 6.75
N LEU A 196 -22.78 -7.10 6.39
CA LEU A 196 -23.05 -8.17 7.34
C LEU A 196 -21.89 -9.17 7.35
N VAL A 197 -21.32 -9.45 8.52
CA VAL A 197 -20.37 -10.53 8.71
C VAL A 197 -20.99 -11.56 9.64
N ASN A 198 -21.15 -12.79 9.15
CA ASN A 198 -21.87 -13.87 9.84
C ASN A 198 -23.27 -13.40 10.32
N GLY A 199 -23.95 -12.59 9.51
CA GLY A 199 -25.26 -12.01 9.83
C GLY A 199 -25.24 -10.84 10.83
N LYS A 200 -24.07 -10.38 11.30
CA LYS A 200 -23.94 -9.23 12.22
C LYS A 200 -23.60 -7.97 11.43
N LYS A 201 -24.33 -6.88 11.70
CA LYS A 201 -24.07 -5.56 11.11
C LYS A 201 -22.69 -5.04 11.52
N MET A 202 -21.92 -4.62 10.53
CA MET A 202 -20.61 -4.01 10.67
C MET A 202 -20.58 -2.74 9.82
N ARG A 203 -19.86 -1.75 10.31
CA ARG A 203 -19.57 -0.53 9.55
C ARG A 203 -18.31 -0.74 8.70
N ALA A 204 -18.44 -0.60 7.39
CA ALA A 204 -17.35 -0.76 6.45
C ALA A 204 -16.98 0.55 5.76
N MET A 205 -15.75 0.62 5.28
CA MET A 205 -15.23 1.66 4.39
C MET A 205 -14.40 1.01 3.29
N ILE A 206 -14.36 1.63 2.11
CA ILE A 206 -13.44 1.23 1.04
C ILE A 206 -12.11 1.95 1.25
N ASP A 207 -11.03 1.18 1.27
CA ASP A 207 -9.68 1.65 1.49
C ASP A 207 -8.73 1.09 0.42
N THR A 208 -8.48 1.90 -0.62
CA THR A 208 -7.53 1.55 -1.68
C THR A 208 -6.07 1.53 -1.22
N GLY A 209 -5.75 2.17 -0.09
CA GLY A 209 -4.42 2.16 0.52
C GLY A 209 -4.09 0.82 1.17
N SER A 210 -5.10 0.02 1.52
CA SER A 210 -4.91 -1.33 2.04
C SER A 210 -4.85 -2.38 0.93
N GLY A 211 -3.77 -3.16 0.88
CA GLY A 211 -3.60 -4.25 -0.09
C GLY A 211 -4.59 -5.42 0.10
N SER A 212 -5.17 -5.52 1.29
CA SER A 212 -6.03 -6.63 1.74
C SER A 212 -7.08 -6.15 2.73
N THR A 213 -8.23 -6.81 2.76
CA THR A 213 -9.33 -6.49 3.65
C THR A 213 -9.00 -6.90 5.08
N VAL A 214 -9.28 -6.00 6.02
CA VAL A 214 -9.06 -6.21 7.45
C VAL A 214 -10.30 -5.88 8.27
N ILE A 215 -10.50 -6.64 9.34
CA ILE A 215 -11.53 -6.42 10.37
C ILE A 215 -10.87 -6.14 11.72
N GLY A 216 -11.39 -5.15 12.46
CA GLY A 216 -10.90 -4.85 13.81
C GLY A 216 -11.18 -5.99 14.78
N LEU A 217 -10.26 -6.25 15.72
CA LEU A 217 -10.35 -7.34 16.70
C LEU A 217 -11.69 -7.36 17.47
N ALA A 218 -12.17 -6.20 17.91
CA ALA A 218 -13.44 -6.07 18.59
C ALA A 218 -14.62 -6.47 17.67
N ALA A 219 -14.60 -6.03 16.41
CA ALA A 219 -15.63 -6.38 15.43
C ALA A 219 -15.60 -7.87 15.06
N ALA A 220 -14.41 -8.45 14.91
CA ALA A 220 -14.22 -9.87 14.67
C ALA A 220 -14.86 -10.72 15.78
N ARG A 221 -14.62 -10.35 17.05
CA ARG A 221 -15.25 -11.01 18.22
C ARG A 221 -16.78 -10.86 18.20
N ARG A 222 -17.31 -9.68 17.88
CA ARG A 222 -18.78 -9.47 17.76
C ARG A 222 -19.39 -10.29 16.62
N ALA A 223 -18.64 -10.51 15.54
CA ALA A 223 -19.04 -11.35 14.41
C ALA A 223 -18.90 -12.86 14.70
N GLY A 224 -18.38 -13.25 15.87
CA GLY A 224 -18.15 -14.65 16.22
C GLY A 224 -16.94 -15.27 15.51
N LEU A 225 -16.02 -14.47 14.97
CA LEU A 225 -14.76 -14.99 14.43
C LEU A 225 -13.88 -15.48 15.58
N GLN A 226 -13.47 -16.74 15.50
CA GLN A 226 -12.60 -17.36 16.50
C GLN A 226 -11.14 -17.22 16.06
N LEU A 227 -10.31 -16.59 16.88
CA LEU A 227 -8.87 -16.36 16.58
C LEU A 227 -7.95 -17.49 17.09
N ASN A 228 -8.52 -18.43 17.83
CA ASN A 228 -7.87 -19.63 18.33
C ASN A 228 -8.40 -20.90 17.64
N ALA A 229 -9.25 -20.76 16.62
CA ALA A 229 -9.76 -21.90 15.88
C ALA A 229 -8.68 -22.54 15.00
N PRO A 230 -8.80 -23.85 14.70
CA PRO A 230 -7.95 -24.51 13.72
C PRO A 230 -7.97 -23.75 12.38
N GLY A 231 -6.79 -23.50 11.81
CA GLY A 231 -6.65 -22.74 10.56
C GLY A 231 -6.43 -21.23 10.73
N VAL A 232 -6.50 -20.69 11.95
CA VAL A 232 -6.05 -19.32 12.22
C VAL A 232 -4.54 -19.28 12.35
N THR A 233 -3.88 -18.47 11.52
CA THR A 233 -2.43 -18.28 11.56
C THR A 233 -2.12 -16.82 11.84
N ARG A 234 -1.16 -16.58 12.75
CA ARG A 234 -0.51 -15.27 12.82
C ARG A 234 0.27 -15.07 11.53
N VAL A 235 -0.02 -14.00 10.82
CA VAL A 235 0.67 -13.62 9.59
C VAL A 235 1.59 -12.43 9.89
N HIS A 236 2.19 -11.84 8.86
CA HIS A 236 3.01 -10.65 9.03
C HIS A 236 2.21 -9.50 9.67
N ASP A 237 2.86 -8.80 10.59
CA ASP A 237 2.27 -7.65 11.27
C ASP A 237 1.82 -6.59 10.25
N SER A 238 0.67 -5.97 10.53
CA SER A 238 0.20 -4.82 9.78
C SER A 238 0.99 -3.58 10.14
N ILE A 239 1.23 -2.77 9.12
CA ILE A 239 1.90 -1.48 9.19
C ILE A 239 0.99 -0.43 8.57
N GLY A 240 1.28 0.83 8.87
CA GLY A 240 0.54 1.98 8.37
C GLY A 240 1.10 3.23 9.04
N ILE A 241 0.36 4.34 9.00
CA ILE A 241 0.75 5.60 9.65
C ILE A 241 1.10 5.36 11.13
N GLY A 242 2.28 5.84 11.56
CA GLY A 242 2.89 5.62 12.88
C GLY A 242 4.07 4.63 12.86
N ALA A 243 4.93 4.63 13.88
CA ALA A 243 6.10 3.73 13.94
C ALA A 243 5.78 2.27 14.34
N GLY A 244 4.61 2.02 14.92
CA GLY A 244 4.22 0.73 15.46
C GLY A 244 3.89 -0.31 14.39
N ARG A 245 4.02 -1.57 14.77
CA ARG A 245 3.54 -2.73 14.01
C ARG A 245 2.42 -3.39 14.81
N VAL A 246 1.34 -3.74 14.14
CA VAL A 246 0.16 -4.35 14.78
C VAL A 246 0.09 -5.82 14.40
N ALA A 247 0.02 -6.69 15.40
CA ALA A 247 -0.14 -8.11 15.17
C ALA A 247 -1.38 -8.40 14.29
N ARG A 248 -1.17 -9.24 13.29
CA ARG A 248 -2.20 -9.61 12.31
C ARG A 248 -2.43 -11.12 12.31
N TRP A 249 -3.69 -11.51 12.28
CA TRP A 249 -4.12 -12.89 12.12
C TRP A 249 -4.88 -13.04 10.81
N SER A 250 -4.81 -14.21 10.18
CA SER A 250 -5.70 -14.57 9.08
C SER A 250 -6.73 -15.58 9.59
N THR A 251 -8.02 -15.31 9.35
CA THR A 251 -9.14 -16.22 9.62
C THR A 251 -10.11 -16.20 8.43
N SER A 252 -11.32 -16.74 8.57
CA SER A 252 -12.33 -16.70 7.51
C SER A 252 -13.71 -16.30 8.03
N PHE A 253 -14.41 -15.47 7.26
CA PHE A 253 -15.85 -15.29 7.47
C PHE A 253 -16.60 -16.54 6.99
N ALA A 254 -17.63 -16.96 7.72
CA ALA A 254 -18.58 -17.94 7.18
C ALA A 254 -19.41 -17.27 6.07
N THR A 255 -19.88 -16.05 6.34
CA THR A 255 -20.52 -15.18 5.33
C THR A 255 -20.05 -13.74 5.48
N PHE A 256 -19.80 -13.09 4.34
CA PHE A 256 -19.71 -11.66 4.19
C PHE A 256 -20.81 -11.24 3.21
N GLN A 257 -21.60 -10.23 3.56
CA GLN A 257 -22.67 -9.73 2.70
C GLN A 257 -22.63 -8.21 2.57
N ILE A 258 -22.75 -7.75 1.33
CA ILE A 258 -22.83 -6.34 0.94
C ILE A 258 -23.96 -6.17 -0.08
N GLY A 259 -24.98 -5.40 0.28
CA GLY A 259 -26.23 -5.40 -0.50
C GLY A 259 -26.80 -6.82 -0.64
N ASP A 260 -27.00 -7.25 -1.88
CA ASP A 260 -27.52 -8.58 -2.23
C ASP A 260 -26.42 -9.62 -2.46
N GLU A 261 -25.15 -9.21 -2.52
CA GLU A 261 -24.02 -10.12 -2.69
C GLU A 261 -23.68 -10.82 -1.37
N VAL A 262 -23.52 -12.14 -1.44
CA VAL A 262 -23.09 -12.98 -0.31
C VAL A 262 -21.86 -13.78 -0.70
N VAL A 263 -20.72 -13.43 -0.12
CA VAL A 263 -19.47 -14.19 -0.21
C VAL A 263 -19.42 -15.18 0.95
N ARG A 264 -19.03 -16.42 0.68
CA ARG A 264 -18.95 -17.50 1.67
C ARG A 264 -17.52 -17.99 1.82
N ASN A 265 -17.14 -18.35 3.05
CA ASN A 265 -15.86 -18.99 3.37
C ASN A 265 -14.64 -18.24 2.85
N ALA A 266 -14.66 -16.90 2.92
CA ALA A 266 -13.56 -16.07 2.44
C ALA A 266 -12.61 -15.67 3.57
N GLN A 267 -11.33 -15.50 3.27
CA GLN A 267 -10.32 -15.14 4.26
C GLN A 267 -10.43 -13.67 4.70
N VAL A 268 -9.92 -13.33 5.87
CA VAL A 268 -9.84 -11.96 6.36
C VAL A 268 -8.68 -11.76 7.32
N GLY A 269 -8.02 -10.61 7.21
CA GLY A 269 -7.06 -10.15 8.20
C GLY A 269 -7.76 -9.61 9.43
N VAL A 270 -7.33 -10.01 10.62
CA VAL A 270 -7.77 -9.44 11.89
C VAL A 270 -6.62 -8.67 12.49
N ILE A 271 -6.85 -7.41 12.86
CA ILE A 271 -5.87 -6.56 13.53
C ILE A 271 -6.50 -5.88 14.74
N ASP A 272 -5.71 -5.63 15.77
CA ASP A 272 -6.16 -4.85 16.91
C ASP A 272 -6.02 -3.35 16.61
N TRP A 273 -7.09 -2.76 16.10
CA TRP A 273 -7.13 -1.35 15.71
C TRP A 273 -8.38 -0.67 16.30
N ASP A 274 -8.18 0.53 16.84
CA ASP A 274 -9.21 1.35 17.50
C ASP A 274 -9.61 2.55 16.62
N GLY A 275 -10.12 2.27 15.42
CA GLY A 275 -10.50 3.31 14.47
C GLY A 275 -11.98 3.28 14.14
N HIS A 276 -12.39 4.20 13.28
CA HIS A 276 -13.77 4.63 13.21
C HIS A 276 -14.70 3.69 12.41
N VAL A 277 -14.18 2.62 11.80
CA VAL A 277 -14.96 1.58 11.12
C VAL A 277 -14.58 0.19 11.62
N ASP A 278 -15.47 -0.78 11.41
CA ASP A 278 -15.24 -2.16 11.80
C ASP A 278 -14.41 -2.92 10.77
N ILE A 279 -14.56 -2.58 9.48
CA ILE A 279 -13.96 -3.28 8.34
C ILE A 279 -13.42 -2.29 7.31
N LEU A 280 -12.19 -2.50 6.84
CA LEU A 280 -11.62 -1.85 5.67
C LEU A 280 -11.66 -2.84 4.49
N LEU A 281 -12.42 -2.51 3.44
CA LEU A 281 -12.42 -3.27 2.20
C LEU A 281 -11.24 -2.81 1.34
N GLY A 282 -10.23 -3.69 1.24
CA GLY A 282 -8.97 -3.41 0.59
C GLY A 282 -8.98 -3.69 -0.91
N ALA A 283 -7.79 -3.60 -1.52
CA ALA A 283 -7.59 -3.87 -2.93
C ALA A 283 -8.00 -5.30 -3.34
N ASP A 284 -8.00 -6.27 -2.41
CA ASP A 284 -8.44 -7.66 -2.63
C ASP A 284 -9.93 -7.79 -2.91
N PHE A 285 -10.76 -7.01 -2.23
CA PHE A 285 -12.16 -6.84 -2.59
C PHE A 285 -12.27 -6.10 -3.93
N LEU A 286 -11.53 -5.00 -4.09
CA LEU A 286 -11.63 -4.13 -5.27
C LEU A 286 -11.13 -4.76 -6.58
N ARG A 287 -10.26 -5.78 -6.53
CA ARG A 287 -9.85 -6.55 -7.71
C ARG A 287 -11.01 -7.34 -8.33
N ALA A 288 -11.97 -7.75 -7.51
CA ALA A 288 -13.12 -8.53 -7.93
C ALA A 288 -14.35 -7.68 -8.26
N HIS A 289 -14.25 -6.35 -8.12
CA HIS A 289 -15.39 -5.44 -8.23
C HIS A 289 -15.07 -4.20 -9.05
N ARG A 290 -16.06 -3.71 -9.79
CA ARG A 290 -16.10 -2.33 -10.29
C ARG A 290 -16.95 -1.50 -9.35
N VAL A 291 -16.38 -0.39 -8.88
CA VAL A 291 -16.98 0.42 -7.82
C VAL A 291 -17.15 1.85 -8.31
N LEU A 292 -18.29 2.48 -8.04
CA LEU A 292 -18.46 3.92 -8.13
C LEU A 292 -18.87 4.46 -6.78
N ILE A 293 -18.06 5.34 -6.21
CA ILE A 293 -18.42 6.16 -5.06
C ILE A 293 -19.09 7.42 -5.59
N ALA A 294 -20.42 7.41 -5.66
CA ALA A 294 -21.23 8.55 -6.10
C ALA A 294 -21.51 9.48 -4.91
N MET A 295 -20.56 10.37 -4.63
CA MET A 295 -20.67 11.41 -3.59
C MET A 295 -21.89 12.30 -3.80
N SER A 296 -22.27 12.55 -5.05
CA SER A 296 -23.44 13.34 -5.45
C SER A 296 -24.79 12.74 -5.03
N GLN A 297 -24.86 11.41 -4.91
CA GLN A 297 -26.07 10.68 -4.56
C GLN A 297 -26.00 10.00 -3.19
N ARG A 298 -24.83 10.03 -2.53
CA ARG A 298 -24.53 9.27 -1.31
C ARG A 298 -24.77 7.76 -1.46
N LYS A 299 -24.33 7.22 -2.61
CA LYS A 299 -24.45 5.80 -2.94
C LYS A 299 -23.12 5.25 -3.45
N ILE A 300 -22.87 3.99 -3.14
CA ILE A 300 -21.87 3.18 -3.82
C ILE A 300 -22.61 2.32 -4.85
N TYR A 301 -22.18 2.37 -6.11
CA TYR A 301 -22.57 1.39 -7.10
C TYR A 301 -21.50 0.31 -7.20
N LEU A 302 -21.93 -0.94 -7.24
CA LEU A 302 -21.05 -2.10 -7.16
C LEU A 302 -21.48 -3.18 -8.15
N SER A 303 -20.55 -3.63 -8.98
CA SER A 303 -20.70 -4.83 -9.82
C SER A 303 -19.59 -5.81 -9.52
N TYR A 304 -19.92 -7.07 -9.29
CA TYR A 304 -18.94 -8.16 -9.28
C TYR A 304 -18.48 -8.44 -10.71
N ILE A 305 -17.18 -8.38 -10.94
CA ILE A 305 -16.57 -8.53 -12.28
C ILE A 305 -15.76 -9.82 -12.43
N GLY A 306 -15.80 -10.71 -11.44
CA GLY A 306 -15.09 -11.98 -11.44
C GLY A 306 -13.83 -11.98 -10.57
N GLY A 307 -13.30 -13.17 -10.29
CA GLY A 307 -12.16 -13.37 -9.39
C GLY A 307 -12.57 -13.70 -7.96
N GLU A 308 -11.60 -14.09 -7.13
CA GLU A 308 -11.82 -14.43 -5.72
C GLU A 308 -11.59 -13.18 -4.86
N PRO A 309 -12.63 -12.60 -4.23
CA PRO A 309 -12.44 -11.48 -3.31
C PRO A 309 -11.77 -11.95 -2.02
N PHE A 310 -11.17 -11.01 -1.29
CA PHE A 310 -10.58 -11.20 0.04
C PHE A 310 -9.30 -12.06 0.10
N GLY A 311 -8.60 -12.21 -1.01
CA GLY A 311 -7.27 -12.84 -1.06
C GLY A 311 -6.28 -12.19 -0.10
N GLN A 312 -5.76 -12.97 0.86
CA GLN A 312 -4.81 -12.51 1.89
C GLN A 312 -3.34 -12.76 1.50
N ARG A 313 -3.04 -13.03 0.22
CA ARG A 313 -1.70 -13.36 -0.28
C ARG A 313 -1.04 -14.57 0.39
N SER A 314 -1.84 -15.47 0.97
CA SER A 314 -1.37 -16.77 1.48
C SER A 314 -1.01 -17.76 0.37
N LYS A 315 -1.28 -17.39 -0.90
CA LYS A 315 -0.93 -18.13 -2.11
C LYS A 315 -0.44 -17.17 -3.18
N LEU A 316 0.31 -17.68 -4.16
CA LEU A 316 0.68 -16.89 -5.35
C LEU A 316 -0.57 -16.69 -6.22
N GLU A 317 -1.26 -15.56 -6.00
CA GLU A 317 -2.53 -15.24 -6.64
C GLU A 317 -2.35 -14.96 -8.15
N ARG A 318 -3.33 -15.35 -8.96
CA ARG A 318 -3.26 -15.24 -10.44
C ARG A 318 -3.01 -13.83 -10.94
N TRP A 319 -3.51 -12.81 -10.24
CA TRP A 319 -3.28 -11.42 -10.65
C TRP A 319 -1.83 -10.99 -10.44
N ILE A 320 -1.12 -11.52 -9.43
CA ILE A 320 0.31 -11.26 -9.21
C ILE A 320 1.10 -11.84 -10.37
N VAL A 321 0.76 -13.07 -10.77
CA VAL A 321 1.36 -13.73 -11.94
C VAL A 321 1.10 -12.93 -13.22
N ALA A 322 -0.13 -12.46 -13.43
CA ALA A 322 -0.48 -11.63 -14.58
C ALA A 322 0.30 -10.31 -14.61
N GLU A 323 0.49 -9.64 -13.46
CA GLU A 323 1.34 -8.45 -13.37
C GLU A 323 2.80 -8.77 -13.69
N ALA A 324 3.33 -9.87 -13.15
CA ALA A 324 4.70 -10.28 -13.40
C ALA A 324 4.95 -10.61 -14.89
N GLU A 325 4.00 -11.31 -15.53
CA GLU A 325 4.01 -11.62 -16.97
C GLU A 325 3.82 -10.37 -17.84
N ALA A 326 3.08 -9.37 -17.36
CA ALA A 326 2.92 -8.07 -18.01
C ALA A 326 4.13 -7.13 -17.85
N GLY A 327 5.20 -7.58 -17.18
CA GLY A 327 6.44 -6.81 -17.03
C GLY A 327 6.49 -5.91 -15.80
N ASN A 328 5.59 -6.07 -14.83
CA ASN A 328 5.69 -5.35 -13.56
C ASN A 328 6.85 -5.94 -12.72
N HIS A 329 7.94 -5.20 -12.60
CA HIS A 329 9.16 -5.66 -11.95
C HIS A 329 9.01 -5.86 -10.43
N ASP A 330 8.09 -5.15 -9.78
CA ASP A 330 7.78 -5.38 -8.37
C ASP A 330 7.00 -6.69 -8.21
N ALA A 331 6.07 -6.98 -9.13
CA ALA A 331 5.35 -8.24 -9.14
C ALA A 331 6.25 -9.43 -9.49
N GLN A 332 7.22 -9.24 -10.40
CA GLN A 332 8.25 -10.24 -10.72
C GLN A 332 9.12 -10.55 -9.50
N MET A 333 9.54 -9.52 -8.74
CA MET A 333 10.29 -9.71 -7.49
C MET A 333 9.47 -10.51 -6.47
N LEU A 334 8.20 -10.16 -6.26
CA LEU A 334 7.31 -10.88 -5.35
C LEU A 334 7.07 -12.33 -5.79
N ALA A 335 6.72 -12.53 -7.06
CA ALA A 335 6.45 -13.85 -7.61
C ALA A 335 7.70 -14.75 -7.57
N SER A 336 8.88 -14.19 -7.86
CA SER A 336 10.16 -14.88 -7.69
C SER A 336 10.35 -15.32 -6.25
N HIS A 337 10.14 -14.44 -5.27
CA HIS A 337 10.35 -14.78 -3.87
C HIS A 337 9.44 -15.93 -3.43
N MET A 338 8.13 -15.85 -3.73
CA MET A 338 7.15 -16.89 -3.39
C MET A 338 7.48 -18.24 -4.06
N ALA A 339 7.87 -18.21 -5.34
CA ALA A 339 8.22 -19.42 -6.08
C ALA A 339 9.56 -20.05 -5.64
N MET A 340 10.53 -19.25 -5.17
CA MET A 340 11.78 -19.75 -4.59
C MET A 340 11.57 -20.34 -3.18
N SER A 341 10.73 -19.73 -2.36
CA SER A 341 10.52 -20.18 -0.98
C SER A 341 9.51 -21.32 -0.85
N GLY A 342 8.73 -21.59 -1.90
CA GLY A 342 7.57 -22.47 -1.84
C GLY A 342 6.43 -21.89 -0.98
N GLU A 343 6.44 -20.59 -0.69
CA GLU A 343 5.42 -19.95 0.12
C GLU A 343 4.14 -19.78 -0.69
N GLY A 344 3.11 -20.56 -0.36
CA GLY A 344 1.81 -20.44 -1.00
C GLY A 344 1.77 -20.90 -2.47
N THR A 345 2.83 -21.57 -2.93
CA THR A 345 2.97 -22.17 -4.27
C THR A 345 3.99 -23.32 -4.21
N PRO A 346 3.89 -24.37 -5.05
CA PRO A 346 5.01 -25.30 -5.21
C PRO A 346 6.30 -24.56 -5.59
N GLU A 347 7.42 -25.04 -5.05
CA GLU A 347 8.73 -24.50 -5.39
C GLU A 347 9.03 -24.68 -6.89
N ASP A 348 9.45 -23.59 -7.53
CA ASP A 348 9.84 -23.58 -8.94
C ASP A 348 11.05 -22.63 -9.10
N ALA A 349 12.22 -23.16 -8.76
CA ALA A 349 13.47 -22.39 -8.79
C ALA A 349 13.80 -21.85 -10.19
N ALA A 350 13.41 -22.56 -11.25
CA ALA A 350 13.68 -22.15 -12.63
C ALA A 350 12.84 -20.91 -12.99
N ARG A 351 11.53 -20.96 -12.74
CA ARG A 351 10.63 -19.82 -13.00
C ARG A 351 10.97 -18.64 -12.09
N ALA A 352 11.24 -18.91 -10.82
CA ALA A 352 11.63 -17.87 -9.88
C ALA A 352 12.90 -17.13 -10.32
N SER A 353 13.96 -17.86 -10.70
CA SER A 353 15.20 -17.25 -11.21
C SER A 353 14.96 -16.41 -12.47
N GLY A 354 14.06 -16.86 -13.35
CA GLY A 354 13.67 -16.10 -14.54
C GLY A 354 13.02 -14.76 -14.18
N TRP A 355 12.04 -14.75 -13.28
CA TRP A 355 11.42 -13.51 -12.81
C TRP A 355 12.38 -12.61 -12.05
N LEU A 356 13.26 -13.18 -11.22
CA LEU A 356 14.26 -12.40 -10.48
C LEU A 356 15.17 -11.61 -11.42
N GLU A 357 15.65 -12.25 -12.48
CA GLU A 357 16.51 -11.60 -13.47
C GLU A 357 15.75 -10.54 -14.27
N GLN A 358 14.50 -10.81 -14.65
CA GLN A 358 13.63 -9.81 -15.30
C GLN A 358 13.39 -8.58 -14.40
N ALA A 359 13.14 -8.79 -13.11
CA ALA A 359 12.98 -7.72 -12.14
C ALA A 359 14.26 -6.89 -12.00
N ALA A 360 15.43 -7.54 -11.96
CA ALA A 360 16.73 -6.87 -11.88
C ALA A 360 17.04 -6.04 -13.15
N LEU A 361 16.76 -6.59 -14.34
CA LEU A 361 16.88 -5.86 -15.61
C LEU A 361 15.93 -4.65 -15.67
N GLY A 362 14.77 -4.78 -15.03
CA GLY A 362 13.79 -3.73 -14.81
C GLY A 362 14.15 -2.69 -13.73
N ALA A 363 15.37 -2.76 -13.18
CA ALA A 363 15.85 -1.91 -12.10
C ALA A 363 15.04 -1.99 -10.79
N ASN A 364 14.32 -3.09 -10.53
CA ASN A 364 13.81 -3.35 -9.19
C ASN A 364 15.00 -3.50 -8.23
N PRO A 365 15.08 -2.70 -7.16
CA PRO A 365 16.31 -2.57 -6.40
C PRO A 365 16.62 -3.79 -5.53
N LEU A 366 15.60 -4.50 -5.03
CA LEU A 366 15.78 -5.74 -4.26
C LEU A 366 16.23 -6.89 -5.17
N ALA A 367 15.65 -7.01 -6.37
CA ALA A 367 16.10 -7.98 -7.37
C ALA A 367 17.52 -7.68 -7.83
N THR A 368 17.84 -6.40 -8.08
CA THR A 368 19.19 -5.95 -8.44
C THR A 368 20.19 -6.30 -7.34
N MET A 369 19.84 -6.07 -6.07
CA MET A 369 20.68 -6.45 -4.93
C MET A 369 20.93 -7.96 -4.88
N THR A 370 19.86 -8.75 -4.96
CA THR A 370 19.89 -10.20 -4.83
C THR A 370 20.70 -10.85 -5.95
N THR A 371 20.45 -10.45 -7.19
CA THR A 371 21.19 -10.93 -8.36
C THR A 371 22.64 -10.43 -8.35
N GLY A 372 22.90 -9.21 -7.88
CA GLY A 372 24.25 -8.69 -7.70
C GLY A 372 25.08 -9.53 -6.73
N HIS A 373 24.50 -9.90 -5.60
CA HIS A 373 25.14 -10.82 -4.66
C HIS A 373 25.36 -12.21 -5.26
N ALA A 374 24.35 -12.78 -5.94
CA ALA A 374 24.48 -14.07 -6.60
C ALA A 374 25.61 -14.10 -7.65
N LEU A 375 25.77 -13.03 -8.44
CA LEU A 375 26.86 -12.89 -9.41
C LEU A 375 28.23 -12.92 -8.73
N ILE A 376 28.40 -12.24 -7.59
CA ILE A 376 29.66 -12.30 -6.82
C ILE A 376 29.96 -13.73 -6.37
N GLN A 377 28.96 -14.45 -5.85
CA GLN A 377 29.13 -15.83 -5.38
C GLN A 377 29.48 -16.80 -6.52
N GLN A 378 29.05 -16.50 -7.74
CA GLN A 378 29.39 -17.26 -8.95
C GLN A 378 30.73 -16.85 -9.59
N GLY A 379 31.45 -15.89 -9.00
CA GLY A 379 32.74 -15.40 -9.50
C GLY A 379 32.65 -14.25 -10.52
N PHE A 380 31.45 -13.78 -10.87
CA PHE A 380 31.24 -12.62 -11.75
C PHE A 380 31.32 -11.30 -10.96
N LEU A 381 32.49 -11.06 -10.37
CA LEU A 381 32.71 -10.02 -9.36
C LEU A 381 32.37 -8.60 -9.85
N GLU A 382 32.89 -8.19 -11.02
CA GLU A 382 32.63 -6.85 -11.57
C GLU A 382 31.14 -6.61 -11.87
N GLN A 383 30.45 -7.59 -12.46
CA GLN A 383 29.02 -7.47 -12.77
C GLN A 383 28.19 -7.39 -11.47
N GLY A 384 28.54 -8.20 -10.48
CA GLY A 384 27.89 -8.18 -9.17
C GLY A 384 28.08 -6.85 -8.45
N LEU A 385 29.29 -6.28 -8.50
CA LEU A 385 29.60 -4.96 -7.93
C LEU A 385 28.79 -3.82 -8.55
N VAL A 386 28.63 -3.83 -9.87
CA VAL A 386 27.80 -2.83 -10.57
C VAL A 386 26.36 -2.89 -10.08
N ARG A 387 25.78 -4.10 -9.98
CA ARG A 387 24.41 -4.28 -9.48
C ARG A 387 24.27 -3.86 -8.01
N LEU A 388 25.18 -4.30 -7.14
CA LEU A 388 25.14 -3.94 -5.72
C LEU A 388 25.30 -2.45 -5.49
N ARG A 389 26.12 -1.76 -6.28
CA ARG A 389 26.23 -0.31 -6.22
C ARG A 389 24.91 0.37 -6.58
N HIS A 390 24.30 -0.03 -7.69
CA HIS A 390 22.99 0.50 -8.10
C HIS A 390 21.93 0.24 -7.01
N ALA A 391 21.91 -0.96 -6.42
CA ALA A 391 20.99 -1.28 -5.33
C ALA A 391 21.22 -0.42 -4.07
N ALA A 392 22.47 -0.23 -3.64
CA ALA A 392 22.80 0.60 -2.47
C ALA A 392 22.42 2.07 -2.66
N ASP A 393 22.51 2.60 -3.89
CA ASP A 393 22.07 3.96 -4.20
C ASP A 393 20.53 4.10 -4.17
N LYS A 394 19.80 3.04 -4.55
CA LYS A 394 18.32 3.01 -4.57
C LYS A 394 17.70 2.65 -3.22
N LEU A 395 18.41 1.91 -2.37
CA LEU A 395 17.98 1.47 -1.04
C LEU A 395 18.91 2.03 0.04
N PRO A 396 18.97 3.37 0.21
CA PRO A 396 19.95 4.00 1.09
C PRO A 396 19.78 3.67 2.58
N SER A 397 18.62 3.14 2.99
CA SER A 397 18.37 2.67 4.36
C SER A 397 18.67 1.19 4.57
N LEU A 398 18.83 0.41 3.49
CA LEU A 398 19.07 -1.03 3.59
C LEU A 398 20.58 -1.30 3.71
N HIS A 399 21.01 -1.71 4.89
CA HIS A 399 22.42 -1.98 5.18
C HIS A 399 22.99 -3.16 4.38
N THR A 400 22.17 -4.17 4.06
CA THR A 400 22.57 -5.39 3.36
C THR A 400 23.25 -5.10 2.01
N ALA A 401 22.68 -4.20 1.20
CA ALA A 401 23.27 -3.82 -0.08
C ALA A 401 24.67 -3.20 0.10
N ALA A 402 24.83 -2.32 1.09
CA ALA A 402 26.09 -1.67 1.38
C ALA A 402 27.13 -2.65 1.95
N HIS A 403 26.72 -3.60 2.79
CA HIS A 403 27.59 -4.65 3.35
C HIS A 403 28.08 -5.60 2.25
N TRP A 404 27.20 -6.10 1.39
CA TRP A 404 27.60 -6.95 0.26
C TRP A 404 28.48 -6.21 -0.74
N LEU A 405 28.20 -4.93 -1.02
CA LEU A 405 29.06 -4.09 -1.85
C LEU A 405 30.46 -3.94 -1.25
N TYR A 406 30.54 -3.67 0.06
CA TYR A 406 31.81 -3.59 0.79
C TYR A 406 32.61 -4.89 0.63
N LEU A 407 32.01 -6.04 0.96
CA LEU A 407 32.68 -7.34 0.88
C LEU A 407 33.15 -7.66 -0.55
N GLY A 408 32.33 -7.37 -1.56
CA GLY A 408 32.71 -7.49 -2.96
C GLY A 408 33.91 -6.62 -3.34
N ARG A 409 33.95 -5.37 -2.85
CA ARG A 409 35.07 -4.44 -3.12
C ARG A 409 36.35 -4.91 -2.43
N VAL A 410 36.27 -5.43 -1.21
CA VAL A 410 37.40 -6.07 -0.51
C VAL A 410 37.94 -7.23 -1.33
N ARG A 411 37.08 -8.16 -1.77
CA ARG A 411 37.45 -9.29 -2.64
C ARG A 411 38.08 -8.84 -3.97
N SER A 412 37.67 -7.67 -4.47
CA SER A 412 38.22 -7.03 -5.68
C SER A 412 39.47 -6.19 -5.43
N LYS A 413 40.04 -6.22 -4.22
CA LYS A 413 41.21 -5.43 -3.78
C LYS A 413 41.00 -3.90 -3.83
N GLN A 414 39.76 -3.45 -3.66
CA GLN A 414 39.37 -2.03 -3.66
C GLN A 414 39.07 -1.54 -2.22
N LEU A 415 40.01 -1.75 -1.30
CA LEU A 415 39.82 -1.53 0.15
C LEU A 415 39.46 -0.08 0.51
N GLU A 416 40.16 0.90 -0.05
CA GLU A 416 39.89 2.32 0.23
C GLU A 416 38.49 2.73 -0.24
N LEU A 417 38.08 2.25 -1.42
CA LEU A 417 36.75 2.51 -1.95
C LEU A 417 35.67 1.83 -1.11
N ALA A 418 35.89 0.56 -0.71
CA ALA A 418 34.99 -0.16 0.19
C ALA A 418 34.74 0.62 1.48
N GLY A 419 35.82 1.05 2.15
CA GLY A 419 35.74 1.79 3.41
C GLY A 419 35.06 3.15 3.26
N SER A 420 35.40 3.92 2.23
CA SER A 420 34.82 5.26 2.01
C SER A 420 33.31 5.21 1.67
N GLU A 421 32.89 4.27 0.83
CA GLU A 421 31.47 4.08 0.47
C GLU A 421 30.64 3.63 1.68
N LEU A 422 31.15 2.68 2.45
CA LEU A 422 30.47 2.19 3.65
C LEU A 422 30.42 3.25 4.76
N ALA A 423 31.48 4.06 4.92
CA ALA A 423 31.48 5.19 5.85
C ALA A 423 30.45 6.27 5.46
N ALA A 424 30.34 6.56 4.15
CA ALA A 424 29.31 7.48 3.65
C ALA A 424 27.89 6.94 3.88
N HIS A 425 27.67 5.63 3.69
CA HIS A 425 26.40 4.97 4.04
C HIS A 425 26.08 5.09 5.53
N ARG A 426 27.08 4.83 6.39
CA ARG A 426 26.96 4.95 7.85
C ARG A 426 26.63 6.37 8.29
N ALA A 427 27.20 7.39 7.65
CA ALA A 427 26.93 8.79 7.95
C ALA A 427 25.48 9.20 7.60
N ARG A 428 24.91 8.63 6.53
CA ARG A 428 23.51 8.84 6.15
C ARG A 428 22.52 8.10 7.05
N ASN A 429 22.97 7.04 7.72
CA ASN A 429 22.17 6.21 8.63
C ASN A 429 22.78 6.23 10.05
N PRO A 430 22.65 7.36 10.79
CA PRO A 430 23.35 7.56 12.06
C PRO A 430 22.76 6.77 13.23
N ALA A 431 21.60 6.11 13.04
CA ALA A 431 20.97 5.28 14.06
C ALA A 431 21.97 4.21 14.56
N LYS A 432 22.12 4.08 15.87
CA LYS A 432 23.04 3.09 16.48
C LYS A 432 22.41 1.72 16.66
N THR A 433 21.17 1.55 16.21
CA THR A 433 20.42 0.29 16.29
C THR A 433 20.97 -0.73 15.32
N TRP A 434 20.71 -2.01 15.59
CA TRP A 434 21.05 -3.10 14.69
C TRP A 434 20.48 -2.85 13.27
N PRO A 435 21.22 -3.15 12.17
CA PRO A 435 22.55 -3.78 12.08
C PRO A 435 23.73 -2.78 12.03
N ALA A 436 23.58 -1.57 12.57
CA ALA A 436 24.65 -0.58 12.58
C ALA A 436 25.97 -1.04 13.23
N PRO A 437 25.98 -1.83 14.33
CA PRO A 437 27.21 -2.38 14.88
C PRO A 437 28.01 -3.24 13.90
N VAL A 438 27.35 -3.99 13.00
CA VAL A 438 28.03 -4.75 11.93
C VAL A 438 28.79 -3.80 10.99
N THR A 439 28.16 -2.66 10.65
CA THR A 439 28.80 -1.62 9.83
C THR A 439 30.04 -1.05 10.54
N ASP A 440 29.95 -0.81 11.84
CA ASP A 440 31.05 -0.28 12.63
C ASP A 440 32.19 -1.32 12.77
N PHE A 441 31.88 -2.63 12.81
CA PHE A 441 32.87 -3.71 12.75
C PHE A 441 33.58 -3.74 11.39
N TYR A 442 32.84 -3.68 10.27
CA TYR A 442 33.45 -3.64 8.92
C TYR A 442 34.37 -2.43 8.72
N LEU A 443 34.05 -1.30 9.36
CA LEU A 443 34.87 -0.09 9.36
C LEU A 443 36.01 -0.11 10.40
N GLY A 444 36.20 -1.21 11.13
CA GLY A 444 37.26 -1.36 12.14
C GLY A 444 37.07 -0.50 13.40
N LYS A 445 35.85 0.01 13.65
CA LYS A 445 35.56 0.87 14.81
C LYS A 445 35.25 0.08 16.08
N ILE A 446 34.83 -1.17 15.96
CA ILE A 446 34.61 -2.10 17.07
C ILE A 446 35.28 -3.44 16.77
N THR A 447 35.61 -4.19 17.81
CA THR A 447 36.19 -5.53 17.69
C THR A 447 35.12 -6.59 17.42
N ALA A 448 35.53 -7.75 16.92
CA ALA A 448 34.68 -8.95 16.82
C ALA A 448 34.01 -9.32 18.15
N GLU A 449 34.77 -9.26 19.25
CA GLU A 449 34.26 -9.50 20.60
C GLU A 449 33.20 -8.48 21.01
N ALA A 450 33.44 -7.19 20.76
CA ALA A 450 32.48 -6.14 21.06
C ALA A 450 31.18 -6.29 20.25
N LEU A 451 31.27 -6.70 18.99
CA LEU A 451 30.10 -6.98 18.15
C LEU A 451 29.27 -8.14 18.72
N LEU A 452 29.90 -9.27 19.07
CA LEU A 452 29.22 -10.43 19.66
C LEU A 452 28.59 -10.11 21.02
N ASN A 453 29.30 -9.38 21.88
CA ASN A 453 28.79 -8.97 23.19
C ASN A 453 27.58 -8.03 23.04
N GLY A 454 27.64 -7.07 22.10
CA GLY A 454 26.52 -6.19 21.79
C GLY A 454 25.31 -6.94 21.23
N ALA A 455 25.55 -7.92 20.35
CA ALA A 455 24.51 -8.79 19.81
C ALA A 455 23.82 -9.59 20.93
N ALA A 456 24.59 -10.24 21.81
CA ALA A 456 24.05 -11.01 22.95
C ALA A 456 23.28 -10.14 23.96
N ALA A 457 23.63 -8.86 24.09
CA ALA A 457 22.94 -7.90 24.96
C ALA A 457 21.64 -7.32 24.36
N SER A 458 21.22 -7.74 23.17
CA SER A 458 20.07 -7.16 22.44
C SER A 458 18.68 -7.64 22.90
N GLY A 459 18.54 -8.03 24.17
CA GLY A 459 17.28 -8.45 24.77
C GLY A 459 16.61 -9.60 24.02
N GLU A 460 15.34 -9.45 23.68
CA GLU A 460 14.55 -10.49 22.99
C GLU A 460 15.10 -10.88 21.60
N ARG A 461 15.88 -10.00 20.95
CA ARG A 461 16.51 -10.28 19.64
C ARG A 461 17.96 -10.78 19.76
N ALA A 462 18.45 -11.05 20.97
CA ALA A 462 19.84 -11.45 21.20
C ALA A 462 20.29 -12.63 20.33
N ARG A 463 19.44 -13.66 20.19
CA ARG A 463 19.74 -14.83 19.35
C ARG A 463 19.88 -14.44 17.87
N GLU A 464 18.92 -13.68 17.35
CA GLU A 464 18.90 -13.23 15.95
C GLU A 464 20.13 -12.38 15.63
N HIS A 465 20.41 -11.36 16.44
CA HIS A 465 21.58 -10.51 16.25
C HIS A 465 22.90 -11.28 16.39
N THR A 466 22.95 -12.30 17.27
CA THR A 466 24.16 -13.13 17.41
C THR A 466 24.42 -13.94 16.14
N CYS A 467 23.37 -14.50 15.53
CA CYS A 467 23.48 -15.22 14.27
C CYS A 467 23.90 -14.30 13.12
N GLU A 468 23.30 -13.12 13.03
CA GLU A 468 23.70 -12.11 12.05
C GLU A 468 25.15 -11.64 12.25
N ALA A 469 25.60 -11.46 13.50
CA ALA A 469 26.99 -11.14 13.82
C ALA A 469 27.96 -12.22 13.34
N LEU A 470 27.67 -13.49 13.67
CA LEU A 470 28.52 -14.63 13.30
C LEU A 470 28.64 -14.75 11.77
N SER A 471 27.52 -14.65 11.04
CA SER A 471 27.52 -14.68 9.58
C SER A 471 28.31 -13.52 8.99
N ALA A 472 28.04 -12.28 9.43
CA ALA A 472 28.72 -11.10 8.91
C ALA A 472 30.23 -11.11 9.21
N MET A 473 30.63 -11.59 10.39
CA MET A 473 32.05 -11.75 10.72
C MET A 473 32.71 -12.81 9.84
N ALA A 474 32.06 -13.96 9.63
CA ALA A 474 32.58 -15.01 8.76
C ALA A 474 32.81 -14.49 7.33
N ASP A 475 31.81 -13.79 6.77
CA ASP A 475 31.90 -13.16 5.45
C ASP A 475 33.03 -12.12 5.39
N TRP A 476 33.20 -11.31 6.44
CA TRP A 476 34.26 -10.31 6.51
C TRP A 476 35.65 -10.94 6.54
N TYR A 477 35.89 -11.95 7.39
CA TYR A 477 37.18 -12.63 7.46
C TYR A 477 37.50 -13.35 6.15
N ASP A 478 36.51 -14.00 5.54
CA ASP A 478 36.66 -14.66 4.23
C ASP A 478 37.06 -13.65 3.15
N ALA A 479 36.37 -12.50 3.06
CA ALA A 479 36.69 -11.45 2.11
C ALA A 479 38.13 -10.89 2.29
N HIS A 480 38.64 -10.89 3.53
CA HIS A 480 40.01 -10.46 3.86
C HIS A 480 41.06 -11.58 3.74
N GLY A 481 40.65 -12.79 3.32
CA GLY A 481 41.54 -13.94 3.10
C GLY A 481 41.86 -14.77 4.35
N ASP A 482 41.24 -14.48 5.51
CA ASP A 482 41.38 -15.28 6.73
C ASP A 482 40.36 -16.42 6.76
N THR A 483 40.61 -17.41 5.90
CA THR A 483 39.77 -18.61 5.76
C THR A 483 39.69 -19.45 7.03
N GLY A 484 40.69 -19.36 7.91
CA GLY A 484 40.72 -20.07 9.19
C GLY A 484 39.69 -19.52 10.18
N GLN A 485 39.71 -18.20 10.40
CA GLN A 485 38.70 -17.53 11.23
C GLN A 485 37.30 -17.61 10.61
N ALA A 486 37.20 -17.40 9.30
CA ALA A 486 35.93 -17.53 8.57
C ALA A 486 35.31 -18.92 8.77
N GLY A 487 36.09 -19.98 8.58
CA GLY A 487 35.64 -21.36 8.77
C GLY A 487 35.22 -21.67 10.21
N ALA A 488 35.96 -21.16 11.21
CA ALA A 488 35.61 -21.33 12.62
C ALA A 488 34.28 -20.64 12.98
N LEU A 489 34.06 -19.43 12.48
CA LEU A 489 32.83 -18.68 12.67
C LEU A 489 31.64 -19.29 11.93
N ALA A 490 31.84 -19.78 10.71
CA ALA A 490 30.82 -20.48 9.94
C ALA A 490 30.40 -21.79 10.64
N ALA A 491 31.35 -22.57 11.15
CA ALA A 491 31.05 -23.78 11.93
C ALA A 491 30.27 -23.44 13.21
N ARG A 492 30.63 -22.34 13.87
CA ARG A 492 29.89 -21.84 15.05
C ARG A 492 28.49 -21.35 14.68
N PHE A 493 28.32 -20.70 13.54
CA PHE A 493 27.01 -20.32 13.02
C PHE A 493 26.14 -21.56 12.77
N GLU A 494 26.64 -22.59 12.10
CA GLU A 494 25.88 -23.82 11.85
C GLU A 494 25.43 -24.52 13.14
N THR A 495 26.23 -24.47 14.20
CA THR A 495 25.89 -25.11 15.49
C THR A 495 24.96 -24.27 16.36
N GLU A 496 25.17 -22.95 16.43
CA GLU A 496 24.42 -22.03 17.30
C GLU A 496 23.16 -21.45 16.63
N CYS A 497 23.15 -21.43 15.29
CA CYS A 497 22.11 -20.85 14.46
C CYS A 497 21.49 -21.88 13.49
N PRO A 498 21.07 -23.07 13.97
CA PRO A 498 20.49 -24.09 13.10
C PRO A 498 19.26 -23.53 12.39
N PRO A 499 18.99 -23.98 11.15
CA PRO A 499 17.93 -23.42 10.34
C PRO A 499 16.61 -23.55 11.09
N ALA A 500 15.98 -22.41 11.37
CA ALA A 500 14.54 -22.44 11.51
C ALA A 500 14.01 -22.90 10.15
N ARG A 501 13.54 -24.14 10.05
CA ARG A 501 12.52 -24.46 9.03
C ARG A 501 11.44 -23.38 9.22
N ALA A 502 11.37 -22.44 8.28
CA ALA A 502 10.62 -21.18 8.27
C ALA A 502 11.39 -19.85 8.50
N LEU A 503 12.63 -19.69 8.00
CA LEU A 503 13.27 -18.37 7.88
C LEU A 503 13.95 -18.12 6.51
N SER A 504 13.27 -18.44 5.42
CA SER A 504 13.49 -17.77 4.11
C SER A 504 13.04 -16.30 4.12
N GLN A 505 12.51 -15.81 5.24
CA GLN A 505 11.70 -14.58 5.33
C GLN A 505 12.41 -13.32 5.88
N ARG A 506 13.70 -13.37 6.27
CA ARG A 506 14.33 -12.25 7.01
C ARG A 506 15.52 -11.56 6.36
N ALA A 507 16.11 -12.10 5.30
CA ALA A 507 17.26 -11.46 4.65
C ALA A 507 16.89 -10.29 3.70
N LEU A 508 15.60 -9.98 3.56
CA LEU A 508 15.08 -8.91 2.69
C LEU A 508 14.07 -7.98 3.40
N GLN A 509 14.02 -7.97 4.74
CA GLN A 509 13.23 -6.99 5.51
C GLN A 509 14.02 -5.70 5.77
#